data_AF-A0AAE1QNK0-F1
#
_entry.id   AF-A0AAE1QNK0-F1
#
_cell.length_a   1.000
_cell.length_b   1.000
_cell.length_c   1.000
_cell.angle_alpha   90.00
_cell.angle_beta   90.00
_cell.angle_gamma   90.00
#
_symmetry.space_group_name_H-M   'P 1'
#
loop_
_entity.id
_entity.type
_entity.pdbx_description
1 polymer ?
#
loop_
_entity_poly.entity_id
_entity_poly.type
_entity_poly.pdbx_seq_one_letter_code
_entity_poly.pdbx_strand_id
1 'polypeptide(L)'
;MQKGEEAFLLTWSILMTQSVSRLPSRERASMKLVFGTWLFTSLILTIVYRSNLKAMIIIPKETRPFDTLEELIQFPIPLSVIKYTTLHEIIDGAEANTTLGQLKEKLYLLSSSQQAQNLAEIFKGKYVAMGPMSTMMGIIHGHYSKTGSCGLYMMSRGFLGPNSLCFAFPKGSHLKPPVDKVIQGLSAGGIIQHLMNGVLTNASHCTKATVYTASSLTTRTLKIYNFYGIFSLFCAGVLLATVTIILELLANTSRLQRFK
;
A
#
# COMPACT_ATOMS: atom_id res chain seq x y z
N MET A 1 41.72 -4.57 -31.25
CA MET A 1 40.51 -5.11 -30.59
C MET A 1 40.80 -5.58 -29.17
N GLN A 2 41.78 -6.46 -28.95
CA GLN A 2 42.06 -7.10 -27.66
C GLN A 2 42.25 -6.15 -26.45
N LYS A 3 42.96 -5.02 -26.59
CA LYS A 3 43.13 -4.03 -25.48
C LYS A 3 41.84 -3.28 -25.11
N GLY A 4 40.91 -3.12 -26.06
CA GLY A 4 39.64 -2.41 -25.81
C GLY A 4 38.66 -3.27 -25.03
N GLU A 5 38.61 -4.57 -25.32
CA GLU A 5 37.77 -5.54 -24.62
C GLU A 5 38.23 -5.73 -23.17
N GLU A 6 39.55 -5.83 -22.93
CA GLU A 6 40.11 -5.91 -21.58
C GLU A 6 39.78 -4.67 -20.74
N ALA A 7 39.90 -3.47 -21.33
CA ALA A 7 39.55 -2.22 -20.65
C ALA A 7 38.06 -2.16 -20.31
N PHE A 8 37.19 -2.57 -21.23
CA PHE A 8 35.75 -2.65 -21.00
C PHE A 8 35.40 -3.60 -19.85
N LEU A 9 35.93 -4.83 -19.88
CA LEU A 9 35.70 -5.83 -18.82
C LEU A 9 36.19 -5.34 -17.45
N LEU A 10 37.32 -4.63 -17.41
CA LEU A 10 37.86 -4.04 -16.20
C LEU A 10 36.93 -2.95 -15.64
N THR A 11 36.42 -2.04 -16.46
CA THR A 11 35.47 -1.01 -16.01
C THR A 11 34.16 -1.60 -15.49
N TRP A 12 33.63 -2.63 -16.16
CA TRP A 12 32.43 -3.34 -15.75
C TRP A 12 32.61 -4.10 -14.43
N SER A 13 33.75 -4.78 -14.26
CA SER A 13 34.07 -5.53 -13.04
C SER A 13 34.14 -4.62 -11.82
N ILE A 14 34.73 -3.43 -11.98
CA ILE A 14 34.80 -2.41 -10.93
C ILE A 14 33.40 -1.94 -10.52
N LEU A 15 32.53 -1.68 -11.50
CA LEU A 15 31.15 -1.27 -11.25
C LEU A 15 30.37 -2.34 -10.48
N MET A 16 30.54 -3.61 -10.86
CA MET A 16 29.89 -4.75 -10.20
C MET A 16 30.57 -5.18 -8.89
N THR A 17 31.58 -4.44 -8.41
CA THR A 17 32.34 -4.76 -7.19
C THR A 17 32.96 -6.17 -7.24
N GLN A 18 33.39 -6.62 -8.42
CA GLN A 18 34.14 -7.87 -8.58
C GLN A 18 35.64 -7.63 -8.47
N SER A 19 36.38 -8.62 -7.97
CA SER A 19 37.83 -8.53 -7.86
C SER A 19 38.48 -8.48 -9.24
N VAL A 20 39.24 -7.42 -9.51
CA VAL A 20 39.99 -7.27 -10.76
C VAL A 20 41.26 -8.13 -10.68
N SER A 21 41.44 -9.05 -11.64
CA SER A 21 42.57 -9.99 -11.65
C SER A 21 43.88 -9.37 -12.13
N ARG A 22 43.83 -8.27 -12.90
CA ARG A 22 45.00 -7.58 -13.42
C ARG A 22 44.87 -6.07 -13.28
N LEU A 23 45.66 -5.51 -12.38
CA LEU A 23 45.85 -4.05 -12.29
C LEU A 23 46.85 -3.62 -13.38
N PRO A 24 46.60 -2.50 -14.09
CA PRO A 24 47.57 -1.96 -15.03
C PRO A 24 48.83 -1.51 -14.28
N SER A 25 49.88 -2.33 -14.30
CA SER A 25 51.10 -2.12 -13.51
C SER A 25 52.04 -1.05 -14.09
N ARG A 26 51.80 -0.58 -15.33
CA ARG A 26 52.70 0.30 -16.08
C ARG A 26 51.95 1.43 -16.78
N GLU A 27 51.24 2.25 -16.00
CA GLU A 27 50.43 3.35 -16.54
C GLU A 27 50.87 4.74 -16.08
N ARG A 28 50.69 5.72 -16.98
CA ARG A 28 50.95 7.14 -16.76
C ARG A 28 50.07 7.67 -15.62
N ALA A 29 50.52 8.71 -14.92
CA ALA A 29 49.79 9.31 -13.79
C ALA A 29 48.32 9.67 -14.12
N SER A 30 48.04 10.05 -15.37
CA SER A 30 46.70 10.35 -15.87
C SER A 30 45.72 9.16 -15.81
N MET A 31 46.16 7.95 -16.13
CA MET A 31 45.29 6.76 -16.11
C MET A 31 44.94 6.33 -14.69
N LYS A 32 45.88 6.51 -13.74
CA LYS A 32 45.62 6.26 -12.31
C LYS A 32 44.56 7.21 -11.75
N LEU A 33 44.55 8.47 -12.18
CA LEU A 33 43.53 9.45 -11.79
C LEU A 33 42.15 9.08 -12.35
N VAL A 34 42.07 8.66 -13.61
CA VAL A 34 40.82 8.20 -14.23
C VAL A 34 40.30 6.96 -13.52
N PHE A 35 41.16 5.97 -13.26
CA PHE A 35 40.80 4.75 -12.55
C PHE A 35 40.34 5.04 -11.11
N GLY A 36 41.05 5.90 -10.37
CA GLY A 36 40.67 6.32 -9.02
C GLY A 36 39.32 7.05 -8.98
N THR A 37 39.08 7.93 -9.95
CA THR A 37 37.79 8.62 -10.09
C THR A 37 36.67 7.64 -10.41
N TRP A 38 36.89 6.71 -11.35
CA TRP A 38 35.90 5.68 -11.70
C TRP A 38 35.57 4.75 -10.53
N LEU A 39 36.57 4.36 -9.75
CA LEU A 39 36.38 3.59 -8.52
C LEU A 39 35.51 4.35 -7.52
N PHE A 40 35.81 5.63 -7.30
CA PHE A 40 35.05 6.46 -6.38
C PHE A 40 33.59 6.62 -6.84
N THR A 41 33.35 6.91 -8.12
CA THR A 41 32.00 7.00 -8.67
C THR A 41 31.23 5.68 -8.53
N SER A 42 31.86 4.55 -8.86
CA SER A 42 31.24 3.21 -8.75
C SER A 42 30.89 2.87 -7.30
N LEU A 43 31.75 3.25 -6.34
CA LEU A 43 31.53 3.07 -4.92
C LEU A 43 30.31 3.88 -4.45
N ILE A 44 30.26 5.17 -4.78
CA ILE A 44 29.14 6.05 -4.41
C ILE A 44 27.83 5.53 -5.01
N LEU A 45 27.84 5.15 -6.29
CA LEU A 45 26.65 4.63 -6.96
C LEU A 45 26.12 3.35 -6.27
N THR A 46 27.01 2.42 -5.93
CA THR A 46 26.65 1.17 -5.25
C THR A 46 26.09 1.43 -3.85
N ILE A 47 26.68 2.35 -3.08
CA ILE A 47 26.21 2.70 -1.74
C ILE A 47 24.83 3.37 -1.79
N VAL A 48 24.63 4.32 -2.70
CA VAL A 48 23.34 5.02 -2.86
C VAL A 48 22.27 4.04 -3.32
N TYR A 49 22.56 3.21 -4.32
CA TYR A 49 21.63 2.19 -4.78
C TYR A 49 21.21 1.22 -3.67
N ARG A 50 22.18 0.66 -2.93
CA ARG A 50 21.90 -0.27 -1.81
C ARG A 50 21.09 0.40 -0.70
N SER A 51 21.37 1.67 -0.40
CA SER A 51 20.66 2.41 0.65
C SER A 51 19.22 2.72 0.26
N ASN A 52 18.99 3.19 -0.97
CA ASN A 52 17.65 3.46 -1.47
C ASN A 52 16.81 2.20 -1.60
N LEU A 53 17.42 1.10 -2.08
CA LEU A 53 16.76 -0.20 -2.16
C LEU A 53 16.34 -0.70 -0.77
N LYS A 54 17.22 -0.59 0.23
CA LYS A 54 16.89 -0.92 1.62
C LYS A 54 15.71 -0.09 2.13
N ALA A 55 15.72 1.23 1.92
CA ALA A 55 14.64 2.10 2.36
C ALA A 55 13.29 1.72 1.74
N MET A 56 13.28 1.43 0.43
CA MET A 56 12.07 1.02 -0.29
C MET A 56 11.53 -0.34 0.18
N ILE A 57 12.42 -1.26 0.56
CA ILE A 57 12.03 -2.59 1.05
C ILE A 57 11.54 -2.54 2.50
N ILE A 58 12.07 -1.63 3.32
CA ILE A 58 11.75 -1.52 4.75
C ILE A 58 10.37 -0.91 4.99
N ILE A 59 9.97 0.10 4.19
CA ILE A 59 8.71 0.82 4.40
C ILE A 59 7.63 0.19 3.51
N PRO A 60 6.68 -0.60 4.06
CA PRO A 60 5.53 -1.01 3.28
C PRO A 60 4.71 0.23 2.95
N LYS A 61 4.48 0.47 1.66
CA LYS A 61 3.47 1.43 1.23
C LYS A 61 2.11 0.81 1.50
N GLU A 62 1.44 1.28 2.54
CA GLU A 62 0.02 1.04 2.72
C GLU A 62 -0.72 1.85 1.65
N THR A 63 -1.09 1.21 0.54
CA THR A 63 -1.88 1.85 -0.51
C THR A 63 -3.33 1.77 -0.12
N ARG A 64 -3.84 2.81 0.55
CA ARG A 64 -5.28 3.00 0.70
C ARG A 64 -5.86 3.26 -0.70
N PRO A 65 -6.79 2.42 -1.21
CA PRO A 65 -7.33 2.54 -2.56
C PRO A 65 -8.01 3.89 -2.85
N PHE A 66 -8.64 4.48 -1.82
CA PHE A 66 -9.28 5.78 -1.86
C PHE A 66 -9.31 6.40 -0.46
N ASP A 67 -9.18 7.72 -0.36
CA ASP A 67 -9.35 8.51 0.87
C ASP A 67 -10.36 9.65 0.71
N THR A 68 -10.74 9.97 -0.53
CA THR A 68 -11.72 11.02 -0.87
C THR A 68 -12.98 10.45 -1.54
N LEU A 69 -14.04 11.25 -1.56
CA LEU A 69 -15.30 10.85 -2.20
C LEU A 69 -15.13 10.74 -3.72
N GLU A 70 -14.31 11.62 -4.30
CA GLU A 70 -14.01 11.68 -5.72
C GLU A 70 -13.26 10.42 -6.18
N GLU A 71 -12.29 9.96 -5.38
CA GLU A 71 -11.57 8.70 -5.62
C GLU A 71 -12.51 7.49 -5.49
N LEU A 72 -13.43 7.52 -4.53
CA LEU A 72 -14.44 6.47 -4.36
C LEU A 72 -15.38 6.37 -5.58
N ILE A 73 -15.75 7.50 -6.19
CA ILE A 73 -16.55 7.51 -7.42
C ILE A 73 -15.79 6.89 -8.60
N GLN A 74 -14.48 7.01 -8.66
CA GLN A 74 -13.67 6.37 -9.70
C GLN A 74 -13.42 4.88 -9.43
N PHE A 75 -13.56 4.45 -8.18
CA PHE A 75 -13.28 3.08 -7.77
C PHE A 75 -14.29 2.08 -8.39
N PRO A 76 -13.83 0.93 -8.94
CA PRO A 76 -14.69 0.02 -9.71
C PRO A 76 -15.67 -0.80 -8.85
N ILE A 77 -15.51 -0.80 -7.53
CA ILE A 77 -16.31 -1.64 -6.63
C ILE A 77 -17.58 -0.89 -6.21
N PRO A 78 -18.76 -1.54 -6.26
CA PRO A 78 -20.02 -0.90 -5.89
C PRO A 78 -20.09 -0.55 -4.40
N LEU A 79 -20.85 0.50 -4.11
CA LEU A 79 -21.08 1.03 -2.77
C LEU A 79 -22.31 0.38 -2.15
N SER A 80 -22.13 -0.33 -1.05
CA SER A 80 -23.22 -0.94 -0.31
C SER A 80 -23.78 0.01 0.76
N VAL A 81 -25.10 0.22 0.73
CA VAL A 81 -25.85 1.05 1.68
C VAL A 81 -27.10 0.28 2.12
N ILE A 82 -27.43 0.34 3.41
CA ILE A 82 -28.64 -0.29 3.94
C ILE A 82 -29.87 0.53 3.51
N LYS A 83 -30.88 -0.16 2.96
CA LYS A 83 -32.13 0.45 2.50
C LYS A 83 -32.87 1.13 3.66
N TYR A 84 -33.53 2.26 3.36
CA TYR A 84 -34.30 3.06 4.33
C TYR A 84 -33.47 3.64 5.50
N THR A 85 -32.17 3.82 5.29
CA THR A 85 -31.33 4.59 6.22
C THR A 85 -31.30 6.06 5.84
N THR A 86 -30.96 6.92 6.79
CA THR A 86 -30.72 8.35 6.54
C THR A 86 -29.70 8.58 5.43
N LEU A 87 -28.67 7.73 5.37
CA LEU A 87 -27.68 7.71 4.31
C LEU A 87 -28.29 7.43 2.93
N HIS A 88 -29.15 6.43 2.84
CA HIS A 88 -29.87 6.12 1.61
C HIS A 88 -30.73 7.30 1.15
N GLU A 89 -31.48 7.93 2.06
CA GLU A 89 -32.31 9.10 1.75
C GLU A 89 -31.50 10.32 1.32
N ILE A 90 -30.36 10.59 1.96
CA ILE A 90 -29.47 11.70 1.59
C ILE A 90 -28.89 11.48 0.19
N ILE A 91 -28.44 10.26 -0.12
CA ILE A 91 -27.88 9.98 -1.45
C ILE A 91 -29.00 10.02 -2.49
N ASP A 92 -30.18 9.47 -2.20
CA ASP A 92 -31.33 9.47 -3.11
C ASP A 92 -31.89 10.88 -3.36
N GLY A 93 -31.86 11.75 -2.35
CA GLY A 93 -32.26 13.16 -2.47
C GLY A 93 -31.21 14.09 -3.12
N ALA A 94 -29.98 13.61 -3.37
CA ALA A 94 -28.92 14.44 -3.91
C ALA A 94 -29.12 14.80 -5.39
N GLU A 95 -28.77 16.02 -5.78
CA GLU A 95 -28.79 16.45 -7.17
C GLU A 95 -27.77 15.68 -8.01
N ALA A 96 -28.15 15.30 -9.24
CA ALA A 96 -27.31 14.49 -10.14
C ALA A 96 -25.96 15.13 -10.50
N ASN A 97 -25.88 16.46 -10.46
CA ASN A 97 -24.66 17.21 -10.76
C ASN A 97 -23.65 17.25 -9.59
N THR A 98 -24.00 16.71 -8.42
CA THR A 98 -23.12 16.65 -7.24
C THR A 98 -22.34 15.35 -7.18
N THR A 99 -21.19 15.33 -6.52
CA THR A 99 -20.41 14.11 -6.25
C THR A 99 -21.24 13.04 -5.55
N LEU A 100 -22.17 13.45 -4.69
CA LEU A 100 -23.10 12.54 -4.01
C LEU A 100 -24.15 11.95 -4.96
N GLY A 101 -24.66 12.74 -5.91
CA GLY A 101 -25.59 12.27 -6.95
C GLY A 101 -24.96 11.22 -7.86
N GLN A 102 -23.68 11.35 -8.19
CA GLN A 102 -22.94 10.36 -8.99
C GLN A 102 -22.80 8.99 -8.29
N LEU A 103 -22.90 8.94 -6.95
CA LEU A 103 -22.86 7.67 -6.22
C LEU A 103 -24.12 6.82 -6.44
N LYS A 104 -25.24 7.43 -6.86
CA LYS A 104 -26.52 6.73 -7.07
C LYS A 104 -26.39 5.55 -8.02
N GLU A 105 -25.64 5.72 -9.10
CA GLU A 105 -25.42 4.68 -10.12
C GLU A 105 -24.62 3.48 -9.60
N LYS A 106 -23.85 3.68 -8.53
CA LYS A 106 -23.00 2.65 -7.90
C LYS A 106 -23.58 2.05 -6.63
N LEU A 107 -24.80 2.45 -6.24
CA LEU A 107 -25.45 1.96 -5.03
C LEU A 107 -25.93 0.52 -5.18
N TYR A 108 -25.46 -0.33 -4.28
CA TYR A 108 -26.03 -1.62 -4.00
C TYR A 108 -26.85 -1.55 -2.71
N LEU A 109 -28.18 -1.62 -2.86
CA LEU A 109 -29.11 -1.50 -1.73
C LEU A 109 -29.21 -2.81 -0.98
N LEU A 110 -28.77 -2.79 0.27
CA LEU A 110 -28.82 -3.94 1.16
C LEU A 110 -30.13 -3.98 1.94
N SER A 111 -30.74 -5.17 2.03
CA SER A 111 -31.84 -5.41 2.95
C SER A 111 -31.33 -5.58 4.38
N SER A 112 -32.05 -5.03 5.35
CA SER A 112 -31.67 -5.05 6.78
C SER A 112 -31.53 -6.46 7.35
N SER A 113 -32.19 -7.46 6.75
CA SER A 113 -32.11 -8.88 7.16
C SER A 113 -30.81 -9.59 6.80
N GLN A 114 -30.01 -9.05 5.86
CA GLN A 114 -28.81 -9.71 5.31
C GLN A 114 -27.48 -9.17 5.87
N GLN A 115 -27.51 -8.30 6.90
CA GLN A 115 -26.33 -7.62 7.43
C GLN A 115 -25.13 -8.53 7.73
N ALA A 116 -25.36 -9.71 8.31
CA ALA A 116 -24.27 -10.65 8.65
C ALA A 116 -23.58 -11.26 7.42
N GLN A 117 -24.36 -11.60 6.39
CA GLN A 117 -23.81 -12.13 5.13
C GLN A 117 -23.05 -11.03 4.38
N ASN A 118 -23.59 -9.81 4.39
CA ASN A 118 -22.99 -8.65 3.74
C ASN A 118 -21.64 -8.28 4.35
N LEU A 119 -21.51 -8.39 5.68
CA LEU A 119 -20.24 -8.14 6.36
C LEU A 119 -19.13 -9.05 5.81
N ALA A 120 -19.43 -10.34 5.61
CA ALA A 120 -18.49 -11.29 5.03
C ALA A 120 -18.12 -10.96 3.58
N GLU A 121 -19.05 -10.38 2.80
CA GLU A 121 -18.77 -9.94 1.43
C GLU A 121 -17.93 -8.66 1.36
N ILE A 122 -18.11 -7.76 2.32
CA ILE A 122 -17.27 -6.57 2.50
C ILE A 122 -15.83 -6.99 2.83
N PHE A 123 -15.63 -7.96 3.74
CA PHE A 123 -14.29 -8.50 4.02
C PHE A 123 -13.64 -9.22 2.83
N LYS A 124 -14.43 -9.76 1.91
CA LYS A 124 -13.94 -10.33 0.64
C LYS A 124 -13.60 -9.25 -0.40
N GLY A 125 -13.85 -7.98 -0.11
CA GLY A 125 -13.62 -6.87 -1.02
C GLY A 125 -14.63 -6.80 -2.17
N LYS A 126 -15.82 -7.40 -2.04
CA LYS A 126 -16.85 -7.33 -3.10
C LYS A 126 -17.61 -6.01 -3.10
N TYR A 127 -17.72 -5.36 -1.95
CA TYR A 127 -18.50 -4.12 -1.77
C TYR A 127 -17.76 -3.17 -0.85
N VAL A 128 -17.93 -1.87 -1.08
CA VAL A 128 -17.52 -0.82 -0.14
C VAL A 128 -18.67 -0.56 0.84
N ALA A 129 -18.40 -0.50 2.13
CA ALA A 129 -19.41 -0.17 3.13
C ALA A 129 -19.41 1.33 3.43
N MET A 130 -20.60 1.95 3.44
CA MET A 130 -20.77 3.34 3.87
C MET A 130 -21.68 3.40 5.10
N GLY A 131 -21.23 4.16 6.10
CA GLY A 131 -21.95 4.30 7.37
C GLY A 131 -21.33 5.37 8.26
N PRO A 132 -21.96 5.66 9.41
CA PRO A 132 -21.37 6.52 10.42
C PRO A 132 -20.01 5.99 10.86
N MET A 133 -19.05 6.90 11.04
CA MET A 133 -17.67 6.56 11.39
C MET A 133 -17.59 5.74 12.69
N SER A 134 -18.43 6.05 13.68
CA SER A 134 -18.54 5.31 14.94
C SER A 134 -18.96 3.84 14.74
N THR A 135 -19.92 3.58 13.85
CA THR A 135 -20.37 2.23 13.53
C THR A 135 -19.28 1.45 12.80
N MET A 136 -18.62 2.06 11.82
CA MET A 136 -17.52 1.42 11.08
C MET A 136 -16.35 1.09 12.01
N MET A 137 -16.02 2.01 12.93
CA MET A 137 -15.03 1.80 13.98
C MET A 137 -15.39 0.62 14.88
N GLY A 138 -16.66 0.47 15.25
CA GLY A 138 -17.15 -0.68 16.02
C GLY A 138 -17.02 -2.02 15.29
N ILE A 139 -17.24 -2.03 13.97
CA ILE A 139 -17.04 -3.24 13.14
C ILE A 139 -15.56 -3.62 13.10
N ILE A 140 -14.67 -2.66 12.88
CA ILE A 140 -13.21 -2.86 12.88
C ILE A 140 -12.77 -3.38 14.26
N HIS A 141 -13.26 -2.79 15.35
CA HIS A 141 -13.01 -3.23 16.72
C HIS A 141 -13.41 -4.70 16.88
N GLY A 142 -14.67 -5.04 16.56
CA GLY A 142 -15.18 -6.39 16.72
C GLY A 142 -14.45 -7.44 15.89
N HIS A 143 -13.98 -7.09 14.70
CA HIS A 143 -13.19 -7.98 13.85
C HIS A 143 -11.77 -8.18 14.41
N TYR A 144 -11.10 -7.11 14.78
CA TYR A 144 -9.75 -7.18 15.35
C TYR A 144 -9.75 -7.93 16.68
N SER A 145 -10.72 -7.70 17.56
CA SER A 145 -10.83 -8.44 18.83
C SER A 145 -11.01 -9.95 18.65
N LYS A 146 -11.57 -10.41 17.51
CA LYS A 146 -11.78 -11.83 17.22
C LYS A 146 -10.61 -12.47 16.46
N THR A 147 -9.99 -11.75 15.53
CA THR A 147 -9.00 -12.30 14.59
C THR A 147 -7.57 -11.85 14.88
N GLY A 148 -7.40 -10.76 15.61
CA GLY A 148 -6.11 -10.10 15.82
C GLY A 148 -5.54 -9.42 14.56
N SER A 149 -6.32 -9.29 13.48
CA SER A 149 -5.86 -8.75 12.20
C SER A 149 -6.69 -7.54 11.75
N CYS A 150 -6.05 -6.59 11.07
CA CYS A 150 -6.70 -5.44 10.44
C CYS A 150 -6.93 -5.76 8.96
N GLY A 151 -8.14 -6.26 8.63
CA GLY A 151 -8.53 -6.57 7.25
C GLY A 151 -9.35 -5.47 6.55
N LEU A 152 -9.68 -4.38 7.26
CA LEU A 152 -10.47 -3.28 6.75
C LEU A 152 -9.76 -1.96 7.02
N TYR A 153 -9.94 -1.01 6.11
CA TYR A 153 -9.54 0.37 6.30
C TYR A 153 -10.78 1.27 6.19
N MET A 154 -10.64 2.50 6.67
CA MET A 154 -11.66 3.53 6.62
C MET A 154 -11.01 4.81 6.09
N MET A 155 -11.79 5.64 5.38
CA MET A 155 -11.35 6.97 4.96
C MET A 155 -10.96 7.81 6.18
N SER A 156 -9.96 8.67 6.02
CA SER A 156 -9.40 9.51 7.09
C SER A 156 -10.42 10.52 7.62
N ARG A 157 -11.35 10.95 6.76
CA ARG A 157 -12.38 11.94 7.08
C ARG A 157 -13.73 11.49 6.53
N GLY A 158 -14.79 11.75 7.29
CA GLY A 158 -16.15 11.71 6.77
C GLY A 158 -16.40 12.88 5.82
N PHE A 159 -17.19 12.65 4.78
CA PHE A 159 -17.62 13.67 3.81
C PHE A 159 -19.03 14.20 4.12
N LEU A 160 -19.82 13.45 4.89
CA LEU A 160 -21.06 13.96 5.48
C LEU A 160 -20.73 14.79 6.72
N GLY A 161 -21.47 15.89 6.91
CA GLY A 161 -21.33 16.78 8.06
C GLY A 161 -21.44 16.04 9.41
N PRO A 162 -21.19 16.74 10.53
CA PRO A 162 -21.20 16.13 11.85
C PRO A 162 -22.59 15.55 12.16
N ASN A 163 -22.68 14.22 12.08
CA ASN A 163 -23.87 13.49 12.50
C ASN A 163 -23.74 13.18 13.98
N SER A 164 -24.46 13.95 14.79
CA SER A 164 -24.55 13.74 16.24
C SER A 164 -25.67 12.76 16.58
N LEU A 165 -25.39 11.82 17.48
CA LEU A 165 -26.43 10.99 18.09
C LEU A 165 -27.12 11.79 19.20
N CYS A 166 -28.44 11.75 19.23
CA CYS A 166 -29.26 12.52 20.17
C CYS A 166 -30.34 11.62 20.80
N PHE A 167 -30.74 11.96 22.03
CA PHE A 167 -31.95 11.38 22.62
C PHE A 167 -33.18 12.10 22.06
N ALA A 168 -34.06 11.32 21.44
CA ALA A 168 -35.33 11.82 20.93
C ALA A 168 -36.42 11.69 22.00
N PHE A 169 -37.16 12.78 22.22
CA PHE A 169 -38.31 12.81 23.12
C PHE A 169 -39.56 13.27 22.36
N PRO A 170 -40.77 12.84 22.78
CA PRO A 170 -42.01 13.41 22.26
C PRO A 170 -42.03 14.94 22.40
N LYS A 171 -42.68 15.61 21.45
CA LYS A 171 -42.85 17.07 21.50
C LYS A 171 -43.54 17.47 22.81
N GLY A 172 -42.95 18.41 23.55
CA GLY A 172 -43.47 18.87 24.84
C GLY A 172 -43.09 18.00 26.05
N SER A 173 -42.24 16.98 25.89
CA SER A 173 -41.82 16.14 27.02
C SER A 173 -41.06 16.93 28.09
N HIS A 174 -41.51 16.81 29.34
CA HIS A 174 -40.85 17.41 30.51
C HIS A 174 -39.50 16.76 30.84
N LEU A 175 -39.16 15.62 30.22
CA LEU A 175 -37.90 14.91 30.42
C LEU A 175 -36.74 15.52 29.62
N LYS A 176 -37.02 16.32 28.58
CA LYS A 176 -35.97 16.91 27.75
C LYS A 176 -35.04 17.85 28.54
N PRO A 177 -35.53 18.86 29.29
CA PRO A 177 -34.65 19.77 30.03
C PRO A 177 -33.74 19.10 31.07
N PRO A 178 -34.23 18.18 31.93
CA PRO A 178 -33.35 17.53 32.91
C PRO A 178 -32.33 16.59 32.25
N VAL A 179 -32.73 15.85 31.19
CA VAL A 179 -31.80 14.96 30.49
C VAL A 179 -30.73 15.76 29.75
N ASP A 180 -31.10 16.85 29.06
CA ASP A 180 -30.14 17.71 28.36
C ASP A 180 -29.06 18.25 29.32
N LYS A 181 -29.43 18.66 30.54
CA LYS A 181 -28.47 19.09 31.57
C LYS A 181 -27.51 17.97 31.97
N VAL A 182 -28.01 16.76 32.18
CA VAL A 182 -27.17 15.60 32.54
C VAL A 182 -26.21 15.26 31.40
N ILE A 183 -26.69 15.19 30.17
CA ILE A 183 -25.85 14.87 29.00
C ILE A 183 -24.77 15.95 28.79
N GLN A 184 -25.12 17.23 28.94
CA GLN A 184 -24.14 18.31 28.89
C GLN A 184 -23.08 18.18 29.99
N GLY A 185 -23.48 17.84 31.22
CA GLY A 185 -22.56 17.57 32.32
C GLY A 185 -21.62 16.39 32.04
N LEU A 186 -22.16 15.28 31.51
CA LEU A 186 -21.37 14.10 31.14
C LEU A 186 -20.40 14.39 29.98
N SER A 187 -20.81 15.22 29.03
CA SER A 187 -19.98 15.65 27.91
C SER A 187 -18.87 16.60 28.38
N ALA A 188 -19.20 17.62 29.17
CA ALA A 188 -18.25 18.58 29.71
C ALA A 188 -17.25 17.93 30.67
N GLY A 189 -17.69 16.92 31.43
CA GLY A 189 -16.83 16.10 32.27
C GLY A 189 -15.97 15.08 31.52
N GLY A 190 -16.08 14.99 30.18
CA GLY A 190 -15.32 14.04 29.37
C GLY A 190 -15.70 12.57 29.54
N ILE A 191 -16.77 12.27 30.28
CA ILE A 191 -17.20 10.89 30.58
C ILE A 191 -17.64 10.18 29.31
N ILE A 192 -18.36 10.88 28.42
CA ILE A 192 -18.80 10.31 27.14
C ILE A 192 -17.58 9.89 26.30
N GLN A 193 -16.57 10.76 26.20
CA GLN A 193 -15.35 10.46 25.44
C GLN A 193 -14.57 9.30 26.06
N HIS A 194 -14.51 9.24 27.39
CA HIS A 194 -13.86 8.14 28.11
C HIS A 194 -14.53 6.80 27.81
N LEU A 195 -15.87 6.75 27.90
CA LEU A 195 -16.64 5.55 27.59
C LEU A 195 -16.48 5.13 26.12
N MET A 196 -16.56 6.09 25.19
CA MET A 196 -16.34 5.82 23.76
C MET A 196 -14.94 5.25 23.49
N ASN A 197 -13.91 5.86 24.08
CA ASN A 197 -12.54 5.39 23.94
C ASN A 197 -12.35 3.99 24.54
N GLY A 198 -13.01 3.69 25.67
CA GLY A 198 -13.00 2.36 26.30
C GLY A 198 -13.55 1.27 25.39
N VAL A 199 -14.66 1.55 24.70
CA VAL A 199 -15.32 0.61 23.78
C VAL A 199 -14.55 0.46 22.46
N LEU A 200 -13.84 1.49 22.00
CA LEU A 200 -13.15 1.51 20.70
C LEU A 200 -11.62 1.33 20.80
N THR A 201 -11.11 0.95 21.98
CA THR A 201 -9.67 0.78 22.26
C THR A 201 -8.96 -0.05 21.19
N ASN A 202 -9.51 -1.20 20.82
CA ASN A 202 -8.87 -2.10 19.85
C ASN A 202 -8.93 -1.58 18.41
N ALA A 203 -9.98 -0.85 18.01
CA ALA A 203 -10.05 -0.31 16.66
C ALA A 203 -8.98 0.76 16.40
N SER A 204 -8.50 1.43 17.46
CA SER A 204 -7.41 2.39 17.36
C SER A 204 -6.10 1.77 16.83
N HIS A 205 -5.92 0.45 16.94
CA HIS A 205 -4.77 -0.23 16.33
C HIS A 205 -4.84 -0.22 14.81
N CYS A 206 -6.03 -0.30 14.23
CA CYS A 206 -6.22 -0.33 12.77
C CYS A 206 -6.40 1.06 12.15
N THR A 207 -6.85 2.06 12.92
CA THR A 207 -7.15 3.41 12.39
C THR A 207 -6.10 4.46 12.71
N LYS A 208 -5.03 4.12 13.43
CA LYS A 208 -3.88 5.01 13.55
C LYS A 208 -3.32 5.24 12.14
N ALA A 209 -3.63 6.42 11.60
CA ALA A 209 -3.05 6.91 10.37
C ALA A 209 -1.54 6.67 10.45
N THR A 210 -1.07 5.91 9.49
CA THR A 210 0.21 5.23 9.48
C THR A 210 1.35 6.23 9.31
N VAL A 211 1.64 7.02 10.34
CA VAL A 211 3.03 7.17 10.77
C VAL A 211 3.27 5.92 11.60
N TYR A 212 3.52 4.79 10.92
CA TYR A 212 3.99 3.60 11.59
C TYR A 212 5.30 3.99 12.29
N THR A 213 5.22 4.25 13.59
CA THR A 213 6.39 4.17 14.45
C THR A 213 6.94 2.75 14.24
N ALA A 214 8.23 2.68 13.95
CA ALA A 214 8.99 1.48 13.58
C ALA A 214 8.96 0.33 14.62
N SER A 215 8.05 0.37 15.60
CA SER A 215 8.00 -0.46 16.79
C SER A 215 6.91 -1.54 16.77
N SER A 216 5.98 -1.55 15.81
CA SER A 216 4.90 -2.56 15.73
C SER A 216 4.83 -3.35 14.41
N LEU A 217 5.67 -3.02 13.43
CA LEU A 217 5.88 -3.92 12.31
C LEU A 217 6.78 -5.06 12.77
N THR A 218 6.20 -6.25 12.96
CA THR A 218 6.89 -7.46 12.54
C THR A 218 7.45 -7.18 11.16
N THR A 219 8.78 -7.07 11.06
CA THR A 219 9.51 -6.80 9.82
C THR A 219 8.84 -7.55 8.67
N ARG A 220 8.39 -6.85 7.62
CA ARG A 220 7.83 -7.53 6.44
C ARG A 220 8.87 -8.53 5.96
N THR A 221 8.63 -9.81 6.19
CA THR A 221 9.57 -10.86 5.82
C THR A 221 9.63 -10.88 4.30
N LEU A 222 10.83 -10.65 3.74
CA LEU A 222 11.03 -10.71 2.30
C LEU A 222 10.72 -12.13 1.84
N LYS A 223 9.61 -12.28 1.12
CA LYS A 223 9.23 -13.55 0.51
C LYS A 223 9.95 -13.71 -0.84
N ILE A 224 10.15 -14.96 -1.25
CA ILE A 224 10.88 -15.32 -2.46
C ILE A 224 10.27 -14.72 -3.74
N TYR A 225 8.95 -14.48 -3.77
CA TYR A 225 8.27 -13.86 -4.92
C TYR A 225 8.79 -12.44 -5.22
N ASN A 226 9.30 -11.71 -4.22
CA ASN A 226 9.85 -10.37 -4.43
C ASN A 226 11.15 -10.40 -5.26
N PHE A 227 11.82 -11.55 -5.34
CA PHE A 227 13.04 -11.77 -6.11
C PHE A 227 12.81 -12.38 -7.49
N TYR A 228 11.55 -12.60 -7.89
CA TYR A 228 11.21 -13.23 -9.17
C TYR A 228 11.85 -12.53 -10.37
N GLY A 229 11.85 -11.19 -10.38
CA GLY A 229 12.49 -10.43 -11.46
C GLY A 229 14.00 -10.67 -11.56
N ILE A 230 14.70 -10.78 -10.43
CA ILE A 230 16.15 -11.04 -10.39
C ILE A 230 16.47 -12.45 -10.89
N PHE A 231 15.69 -13.45 -10.45
CA PHE A 231 15.84 -14.82 -10.94
C PHE A 231 15.52 -14.95 -12.43
N SER A 232 14.46 -14.28 -12.90
CA SER A 232 14.11 -14.26 -14.32
C SER A 232 15.21 -13.65 -15.18
N LEU A 233 15.83 -12.55 -14.74
CA LEU A 233 16.93 -11.92 -15.45
C LEU A 233 18.17 -12.82 -15.50
N PHE A 234 18.49 -13.49 -14.40
CA PHE A 234 19.59 -14.45 -14.34
C PHE A 234 19.39 -15.62 -15.31
N CYS A 235 18.21 -16.25 -15.29
CA CYS A 235 17.88 -17.33 -16.22
C CYS A 235 17.97 -16.89 -17.69
N ALA A 236 17.44 -15.70 -18.01
CA ALA A 236 17.54 -15.14 -19.36
C ALA A 236 19.01 -14.92 -19.78
N GLY A 237 19.86 -14.42 -18.88
CA GLY A 237 21.28 -14.24 -19.15
C GLY A 237 22.02 -15.56 -19.41
N VAL A 238 21.74 -16.59 -18.61
CA VAL A 238 22.32 -17.94 -18.82
C VAL A 238 21.86 -18.52 -20.16
N LEU A 239 20.57 -18.39 -20.49
CA LEU A 239 20.04 -18.87 -21.77
C LEU A 239 20.72 -18.18 -22.96
N LEU A 240 20.82 -16.85 -22.92
CA LEU A 240 21.51 -16.09 -23.97
C LEU A 240 22.98 -16.52 -24.12
N ALA A 241 23.69 -16.69 -23.00
CA ALA A 241 25.07 -17.16 -23.00
C ALA A 241 25.21 -18.57 -23.63
N THR A 242 24.31 -19.50 -23.27
CA THR A 242 24.32 -20.85 -23.86
C THR A 242 24.05 -20.82 -25.36
N VAL A 243 23.11 -19.99 -25.82
CA VAL A 243 22.80 -19.83 -27.25
C VAL A 243 23.99 -19.24 -28.00
N THR A 244 24.66 -18.21 -27.44
CA THR A 244 25.86 -17.63 -28.07
C THR A 244 26.98 -18.65 -28.24
N ILE A 245 27.22 -19.50 -27.23
CA ILE A 245 28.24 -20.56 -27.29
C ILE A 245 27.88 -21.59 -28.36
N ILE A 246 26.62 -22.04 -28.41
CA ILE A 246 26.16 -23.00 -29.43
C ILE A 246 26.35 -22.43 -30.83
N LEU A 247 25.97 -21.18 -31.06
CA LEU A 247 26.13 -20.52 -32.35
C LEU A 247 27.61 -20.38 -32.75
N GLU A 248 28.49 -20.05 -31.80
CA GLU A 248 29.93 -19.97 -32.05
C GLU A 248 30.51 -21.33 -32.44
N LEU A 249 30.10 -22.41 -31.76
CA LEU A 249 30.53 -23.77 -32.08
C LEU A 249 30.07 -24.22 -33.47
N LEU A 250 28.83 -23.91 -33.85
CA LEU A 250 28.27 -24.19 -35.18
C LEU A 250 28.96 -23.37 -36.29
N ALA A 251 29.23 -22.10 -36.03
CA ALA A 251 29.97 -21.24 -36.96
C ALA A 251 31.43 -21.70 -37.13
N ASN A 252 32.06 -22.21 -36.07
CA ASN A 252 33.44 -22.69 -36.13
C ASN A 252 33.56 -24.04 -36.87
N THR A 253 32.62 -24.96 -36.63
CA THR A 253 32.58 -26.26 -37.35
C THR A 253 32.30 -26.09 -38.84
N SER A 254 31.37 -25.20 -39.21
CA SER A 254 31.10 -24.87 -40.62
C SER A 254 32.28 -24.17 -41.32
N ARG A 255 33.07 -23.36 -40.60
CA ARG A 255 34.32 -22.79 -41.13
C ARG A 255 35.39 -23.86 -41.35
N LEU A 256 35.54 -24.81 -40.44
CA LEU A 256 36.49 -25.92 -40.58
C LEU A 256 36.16 -26.85 -41.75
N GLN A 257 34.87 -27.10 -42.01
CA GLN A 257 34.42 -27.88 -43.16
C GLN A 257 34.62 -27.17 -44.51
N ARG A 258 34.72 -25.84 -44.55
CA ARG A 258 35.02 -25.08 -45.78
C ARG A 258 36.50 -25.05 -46.15
N PHE A 259 37.40 -25.42 -45.24
CA PHE A 259 38.86 -25.43 -45.45
C PHE A 259 39.42 -26.82 -45.78
N LYS A 260 38.58 -27.84 -45.84
CA LYS A 260 38.92 -29.23 -46.18
C LYS A 260 38.29 -29.59 -47.51
#